data_AF-A0A1F6FFQ9-F1
#
_entry.id   AF-A0A1F6FFQ9-F1
#
_cell.length_a   1.000
_cell.length_b   1.000
_cell.length_c   1.000
_cell.angle_alpha   90.00
_cell.angle_beta   90.00
_cell.angle_gamma   90.00
#
_symmetry.space_group_name_H-M   'P 1'
#
loop_
_entity.id
_entity.type
_entity.pdbx_description
1 polymer ?
#
loop_
_entity_poly.entity_id
_entity_poly.type
_entity_poly.pdbx_seq_one_letter_code
_entity_poly.pdbx_strand_id
1 'polypeptide(L)'
;MTSLRGGTHTTLTETAELVVRALETIPGVTKISPGIITKNSRKGGNRHVTAAFTNAGLELIISGQGVQKVAAHCNPTEAARIYTTLTLHKKLSGFAFKTRDKKPGI
;
A
#
# COMPACT_ATOMS: atom_id res chain seq x y z
N MET A 1 -31.16 -5.54 -14.75
CA MET A 1 -30.36 -5.07 -13.59
C MET A 1 -29.42 -6.19 -13.19
N THR A 2 -28.19 -6.16 -13.69
CA THR A 2 -27.17 -7.17 -13.42
C THR A 2 -26.59 -6.91 -12.02
N SER A 3 -26.90 -7.78 -11.07
CA SER A 3 -26.34 -7.73 -9.72
C SER A 3 -24.84 -8.03 -9.79
N LEU A 4 -24.02 -6.98 -9.73
CA LEU A 4 -22.56 -7.06 -9.64
C LEU A 4 -22.21 -7.56 -8.24
N ARG A 5 -21.82 -8.84 -8.16
CA ARG A 5 -21.37 -9.48 -6.92
C ARG A 5 -20.21 -8.68 -6.31
N GLY A 6 -20.39 -8.21 -5.08
CA GLY A 6 -19.33 -8.06 -4.09
C GLY A 6 -18.29 -6.96 -4.29
N GLY A 7 -18.72 -5.69 -4.27
CA GLY A 7 -18.06 -4.67 -3.43
C GLY A 7 -16.60 -4.29 -3.66
N THR A 8 -16.06 -4.40 -4.88
CA THR A 8 -14.68 -3.95 -5.18
C THR A 8 -14.67 -2.51 -5.72
N HIS A 9 -15.12 -1.54 -4.92
CA HIS A 9 -14.87 -0.12 -5.22
C HIS A 9 -14.63 0.67 -3.94
N THR A 10 -13.61 0.28 -3.17
CA THR A 10 -12.89 1.29 -2.39
C THR A 10 -12.12 2.11 -3.41
N THR A 11 -12.42 3.40 -3.53
CA THR A 11 -11.67 4.27 -4.44
C THR A 11 -10.18 4.17 -4.07
N LEU A 12 -9.33 3.89 -5.06
CA LEU A 12 -7.89 3.97 -4.92
C LEU A 12 -7.44 5.28 -5.55
N THR A 13 -6.47 5.94 -4.94
CA THR A 13 -5.73 6.98 -5.66
C THR A 13 -4.90 6.33 -6.76
N GLU A 14 -4.65 7.02 -7.87
CA GLU A 14 -3.82 6.51 -8.98
C GLU A 14 -2.46 5.99 -8.47
N THR A 15 -1.91 6.67 -7.45
CA THR A 15 -0.65 6.31 -6.81
C THR A 15 -0.77 5.02 -5.99
N ALA A 16 -1.87 4.83 -5.25
CA ALA A 16 -2.12 3.62 -4.48
C ALA A 16 -2.45 2.41 -5.37
N GLU A 17 -3.13 2.64 -6.48
CA GLU A 17 -3.47 1.58 -7.43
C GLU A 17 -2.20 0.90 -8.00
N LEU A 18 -1.18 1.68 -8.34
CA LEU A 18 0.10 1.13 -8.82
C LEU A 18 0.77 0.21 -7.77
N VAL A 19 0.70 0.60 -6.50
CA VAL A 19 1.28 -0.17 -5.39
C VAL A 19 0.45 -1.43 -5.11
N VAL A 20 -0.88 -1.32 -5.11
CA VAL A 20 -1.80 -2.47 -4.93
C VAL A 20 -1.58 -3.50 -6.04
N ARG A 21 -1.55 -3.06 -7.31
CA ARG A 21 -1.27 -3.96 -8.46
C ARG A 21 0.09 -4.65 -8.35
N ALA A 22 1.10 -3.98 -7.79
CA ALA A 22 2.40 -4.60 -7.56
C ALA A 22 2.34 -5.64 -6.42
N LEU A 23 1.62 -5.35 -5.33
CA LEU A 23 1.43 -6.28 -4.21
C LEU A 23 0.67 -7.54 -4.62
N GLU A 24 -0.33 -7.43 -5.49
CA GLU A 24 -1.11 -8.56 -6.01
C GLU A 24 -0.25 -9.58 -6.77
N THR A 25 0.88 -9.14 -7.33
CA THR A 25 1.82 -10.01 -8.05
C THR A 25 2.88 -10.67 -7.16
N ILE A 26 2.99 -10.26 -5.89
CA ILE A 26 4.02 -10.76 -4.98
C ILE A 26 3.48 -12.00 -4.25
N PRO A 27 4.15 -13.17 -4.34
CA PRO A 27 3.75 -14.35 -3.58
C PRO A 27 3.88 -14.09 -2.07
N GLY A 28 2.91 -14.57 -1.29
CA GLY A 28 2.86 -14.40 0.17
C GLY A 28 1.91 -13.29 0.63
N VAL A 29 1.42 -12.43 -0.27
CA VAL A 29 0.32 -11.49 0.04
C VAL A 29 -1.00 -12.24 -0.08
N THR A 30 -1.75 -12.36 1.02
CA THR A 30 -3.01 -13.12 1.08
C THR A 30 -4.24 -12.24 0.92
N LYS A 31 -4.18 -10.99 1.40
CA LYS A 31 -5.29 -10.04 1.32
C LYS A 31 -4.77 -8.61 1.29
N ILE A 32 -5.40 -7.75 0.50
CA ILE A 32 -5.11 -6.32 0.46
C ILE A 32 -6.38 -5.57 0.86
N SER A 33 -6.25 -4.69 1.84
CA SER A 33 -7.35 -3.91 2.41
C SER A 33 -7.05 -2.42 2.24
N PRO A 34 -7.62 -1.76 1.23
CA PRO A 34 -7.50 -0.31 1.06
C PRO A 34 -8.27 0.43 2.15
N GLY A 35 -7.66 1.46 2.71
CA GLY A 35 -8.21 2.32 3.74
C GLY A 35 -8.61 3.70 3.22
N ILE A 36 -8.86 4.60 4.18
CA ILE A 36 -9.33 5.97 3.94
C ILE A 36 -8.37 6.73 3.02
N ILE A 37 -8.96 7.45 2.06
CA ILE A 37 -8.27 8.42 1.22
C ILE A 37 -8.39 9.81 1.83
N THR A 38 -7.28 10.50 1.98
CA THR A 38 -7.22 11.93 2.24
C THR A 38 -6.73 12.62 0.97
N LYS A 39 -7.60 13.39 0.32
CA LYS A 39 -7.20 14.18 -0.85
C LYS A 39 -6.31 15.34 -0.41
N ASN A 40 -5.20 15.55 -1.11
CA ASN A 40 -4.38 16.74 -0.92
C ASN A 40 -4.78 17.78 -1.98
N SER A 41 -4.81 19.06 -1.62
CA SER A 41 -5.16 20.14 -2.56
C SER A 41 -4.02 20.45 -3.55
N ARG A 42 -2.82 19.90 -3.33
CA ARG A 42 -1.64 20.11 -4.19
C ARG A 42 -1.62 19.12 -5.36
N LYS A 43 -1.57 19.64 -6.59
CA LYS A 43 -1.67 18.90 -7.87
C LYS A 43 -0.44 18.09 -8.29
N GLY A 44 0.64 18.06 -7.52
CA GLY A 44 1.84 17.34 -7.89
C GLY A 44 2.78 17.21 -6.70
N GLY A 45 2.92 15.98 -6.20
CA GLY A 45 3.82 15.65 -5.11
C GLY A 45 4.60 14.40 -5.46
N ASN A 46 5.84 14.33 -4.98
CA ASN A 46 6.65 13.12 -5.06
C ASN A 46 5.87 11.94 -4.48
N ARG A 47 5.98 10.78 -5.13
CA ARG A 47 5.29 9.56 -4.70
C ARG A 47 6.11 8.91 -3.59
N HIS A 48 5.50 8.68 -2.45
CA HIS A 48 6.16 8.02 -1.33
C HIS A 48 5.34 6.82 -0.86
N VAL A 49 6.04 5.76 -0.45
CA VAL A 49 5.46 4.61 0.25
C VAL A 49 6.17 4.49 1.60
N THR A 50 5.43 4.64 2.68
CA THR A 50 5.93 4.36 4.03
C THR A 50 5.33 3.06 4.51
N ALA A 51 6.15 2.08 4.83
CA ALA A 51 5.71 0.79 5.36
C ALA A 51 5.91 0.70 6.88
N ALA A 52 4.93 0.13 7.57
CA ALA A 52 5.04 -0.31 8.97
C ALA A 52 4.78 -1.82 9.03
N PHE A 53 5.68 -2.55 9.66
CA PHE A 53 5.53 -3.97 9.89
C PHE A 53 4.58 -4.21 11.06
N THR A 54 3.66 -5.15 10.91
CA THR A 54 2.67 -5.51 11.92
C THR A 54 2.56 -7.02 12.03
N ASN A 55 1.96 -7.50 13.12
CA ASN A 55 1.70 -8.93 13.32
C ASN A 55 0.74 -9.52 12.26
N ALA A 56 0.02 -8.68 11.52
CA ALA A 56 -0.87 -9.11 10.45
C ALA A 56 -0.24 -9.00 9.04
N GLY A 57 0.99 -8.47 8.94
CA GLY A 57 1.67 -8.20 7.68
C GLY A 57 2.22 -6.77 7.58
N LEU A 58 1.80 -6.02 6.56
CA LEU A 58 2.32 -4.69 6.23
C LEU A 58 1.20 -3.64 6.23
N GLU A 59 1.42 -2.53 6.93
CA GLU A 59 0.63 -1.31 6.78
C GLU A 59 1.40 -0.31 5.91
N LEU A 60 0.86 0.06 4.76
CA LEU A 60 1.45 1.01 3.83
C LEU A 60 0.70 2.34 3.90
N ILE A 61 1.45 3.43 3.97
CA ILE A 61 0.96 4.80 3.80
C ILE A 61 1.52 5.30 2.48
N ILE A 62 0.64 5.47 1.51
CA ILE A 62 0.99 5.85 0.15
C ILE A 62 0.62 7.32 -0.03
N SER A 63 1.57 8.15 -0.43
CA SER A 63 1.35 9.58 -0.64
C SER A 63 1.82 10.07 -2.01
N GLY A 64 1.18 11.12 -2.52
CA GLY A 64 1.49 11.78 -3.79
C GLY A 64 0.49 12.92 -4.04
N GLN A 65 -0.50 12.70 -4.91
CA GLN A 65 -1.67 13.59 -5.10
C GLN A 65 -2.65 13.55 -3.91
N GLY A 66 -2.58 12.50 -3.10
CA GLY A 66 -3.34 12.31 -1.87
C GLY A 66 -2.59 11.36 -0.96
N VAL A 67 -3.15 11.08 0.21
CA VAL A 67 -2.64 10.07 1.14
C VAL A 67 -3.67 8.95 1.23
N GLN A 68 -3.23 7.71 1.06
CA GLN A 68 -4.07 6.53 1.25
C GLN A 68 -3.32 5.48 2.07
N LYS A 69 -4.00 4.94 3.08
CA LYS A 69 -3.50 3.80 3.85
C LYS A 69 -3.94 2.51 3.16
N VAL A 70 -3.05 1.53 3.06
CA VAL A 70 -3.33 0.21 2.49
C VAL A 70 -2.71 -0.84 3.40
N ALA A 71 -3.50 -1.78 3.90
CA ALA A 71 -2.97 -2.93 4.64
C ALA A 71 -2.80 -4.13 3.70
N ALA A 72 -1.61 -4.71 3.67
CA ALA A 72 -1.30 -5.95 2.96
C ALA A 72 -1.06 -7.06 3.99
N HIS A 73 -2.01 -7.99 4.06
CA HIS A 73 -1.93 -9.15 4.93
C HIS A 73 -0.98 -10.19 4.34
N CYS A 74 -0.06 -10.64 5.16
CA CYS A 74 0.93 -11.65 4.82
C CYS A 74 1.45 -12.28 6.11
N ASN A 75 2.18 -13.39 5.98
CA ASN A 75 2.88 -13.96 7.13
C ASN A 75 3.95 -12.95 7.62
N PRO A 76 4.01 -12.63 8.93
CA PRO A 76 5.01 -11.70 9.48
C PRO A 76 6.46 -12.03 9.09
N THR A 77 6.78 -13.31 8.92
CA THR A 77 8.11 -13.77 8.48
C THR A 77 8.43 -13.37 7.03
N GLU A 78 7.42 -13.23 6.18
CA GLU A 78 7.57 -12.86 4.77
C GLU A 78 7.44 -11.36 4.52
N ALA A 79 6.93 -10.59 5.49
CA ALA A 79 6.66 -9.16 5.35
C ALA A 79 7.90 -8.36 4.91
N ALA A 80 9.09 -8.66 5.46
CA ALA A 80 10.34 -8.01 5.06
C ALA A 80 10.74 -8.34 3.61
N ARG A 81 10.52 -9.57 3.17
CA ARG A 81 10.79 -10.01 1.79
C ARG A 81 9.82 -9.37 0.80
N ILE A 82 8.54 -9.28 1.17
CA ILE A 82 7.50 -8.62 0.37
C ILE A 82 7.84 -7.14 0.21
N TYR A 83 8.23 -6.46 1.29
CA TYR A 83 8.63 -5.06 1.24
C TYR A 83 9.88 -4.84 0.35
N THR A 84 10.88 -5.72 0.45
CA THR A 84 12.07 -5.66 -0.41
C THR A 84 11.71 -5.83 -1.88
N THR A 85 10.86 -6.82 -2.18
CA THR A 85 10.37 -7.09 -3.54
C THR A 85 9.59 -5.90 -4.09
N LEU A 86 8.76 -5.26 -3.25
CA LEU A 86 7.99 -4.07 -3.60
C LEU A 86 8.91 -2.87 -3.91
N THR A 87 9.97 -2.69 -3.12
CA THR A 87 10.94 -1.60 -3.29
C THR A 87 11.75 -1.74 -4.58
N LEU A 88 12.07 -2.98 -4.97
CA LEU A 88 12.81 -3.29 -6.20
C LEU A 88 11.91 -3.36 -7.44
N HIS A 89 10.59 -3.23 -7.28
CA HIS A 89 9.65 -3.43 -8.37
C HIS A 89 9.77 -2.33 -9.43
N LYS A 90 10.04 -2.71 -10.69
CA LYS A 90 10.33 -1.75 -11.79
C LYS A 90 9.25 -0.68 -12.01
N LYS A 91 7.97 -1.03 -11.81
CA LYS A 91 6.84 -0.07 -11.95
C LYS A 91 6.79 0.99 -10.84
N LEU A 92 7.52 0.77 -9.73
CA LEU A 92 7.56 1.65 -8.58
C LEU A 92 8.90 2.40 -8.44
N SER A 93 9.73 2.41 -9.49
CA SER A 93 11.04 3.11 -9.49
C SER A 93 10.94 4.62 -9.21
N GLY A 94 9.81 5.24 -9.54
CA GLY A 94 9.53 6.64 -9.24
C GLY A 94 8.98 6.91 -7.83
N PHE A 95 8.96 5.90 -6.95
CA PHE A 95 8.50 6.02 -5.56
C PHE A 95 9.69 6.04 -4.61
N ALA A 96 9.64 6.93 -3.62
CA ALA A 96 10.57 6.91 -2.50
C ALA A 96 9.99 6.06 -1.36
N PHE A 97 10.70 4.98 -1.03
CA PHE A 97 10.30 4.04 0.01
C PHE A 97 10.95 4.40 1.35
N LYS A 98 10.16 4.30 2.43
CA LYS A 98 10.65 4.40 3.81
C LYS A 98 9.99 3.34 4.66
N THR A 99 10.68 2.91 5.70
CA THR A 99 10.07 2.15 6.79
C THR A 99 9.79 3.08 7.95
N ARG A 100 8.74 2.80 8.70
CA ARG A 100 8.41 3.46 9.95
C ARG A 100 8.30 2.39 11.02
N ASP A 101 9.12 2.54 12.06
CA ASP A 101 8.95 1.78 13.28
C ASP A 101 7.70 2.28 14.01
N LYS A 102 6.74 1.39 14.25
CA LYS A 102 5.57 1.67 15.07
C LYS A 102 6.04 1.60 16.52
N LYS A 103 6.71 2.65 17.01
CA LYS A 103 7.05 2.77 18.43
C LYS A 103 5.75 2.63 19.24
N PRO A 104 5.57 1.57 20.05
CA PRO A 104 4.41 1.47 20.91
C PRO A 104 4.57 2.52 22.03
N GLY A 105 3.62 3.47 22.11
CA GLY A 105 3.54 4.46 23.18
C GLY A 105 4.45 5.68 23.03
N ILE A 106 3.89 6.76 22.48
CA ILE A 106 3.89 8.04 23.19
C ILE A 106 2.45 8.27 23.62
#